data_AF-A0AAV3HX69-F1
#
_entry.id   AF-A0AAV3HX69-F1
#
_cell.length_a   1.000
_cell.length_b   1.000
_cell.length_c   1.000
_cell.angle_alpha   90.00
_cell.angle_beta   90.00
_cell.angle_gamma   90.00
#
_symmetry.space_group_name_H-M   'P 1'
#
loop_
_entity.id
_entity.type
_entity.pdbx_description
1 polymer ?
#
loop_
_entity_poly.entity_id
_entity_poly.type
_entity_poly.pdbx_seq_one_letter_code
_entity_poly.pdbx_strand_id
1 'polypeptide(L)'
;MQERRLRLPMRRILDIMHRSELGKPLPDDFTFEFNPLWQMSDVDRSTVAVNTTNAISTALGDGLMTRKAAMTDLRENSDVTGIGASITDEDIENAEDEAPPGIGELGDNPPESPGGDPISNEPTADSAGGRGYRKWALRWFKR
;
A
#
# COMPACT_ATOMS: atom_id res chain seq x y z
N MET A 1 -30.40 6.63 -6.80
CA MET A 1 -31.51 7.61 -6.93
C MET A 1 -31.44 8.43 -8.23
N GLN A 2 -30.28 8.98 -8.60
CA GLN A 2 -30.11 9.81 -9.81
C GLN A 2 -30.28 9.02 -11.12
N GLU A 3 -29.64 7.85 -11.23
CA GLU A 3 -29.72 6.99 -12.42
C GLU A 3 -31.17 6.66 -12.82
N ARG A 4 -31.99 6.24 -11.83
CA ARG A 4 -33.40 5.90 -12.05
C ARG A 4 -34.21 7.06 -12.62
N ARG A 5 -33.85 8.30 -12.27
CA ARG A 5 -34.51 9.51 -12.79
C ARG A 5 -34.02 9.90 -14.18
N LEU A 6 -32.74 9.68 -14.48
CA LEU A 6 -32.13 10.05 -15.77
C LEU A 6 -32.32 8.98 -16.85
N ARG A 7 -32.54 7.71 -16.49
CA ARG A 7 -32.63 6.61 -17.47
C ARG A 7 -33.74 6.81 -18.48
N LEU A 8 -34.95 7.18 -18.04
CA LEU A 8 -36.10 7.35 -18.93
C LEU A 8 -35.95 8.57 -19.87
N PRO A 9 -35.57 9.77 -19.38
CA PRO A 9 -35.25 10.90 -20.27
C PRO A 9 -34.14 10.59 -21.27
N MET A 10 -33.06 9.93 -20.83
CA MET A 10 -31.91 9.63 -21.69
C MET A 10 -32.27 8.62 -22.78
N ARG A 11 -33.08 7.60 -22.46
CA ARG A 11 -33.63 6.66 -23.45
C ARG A 11 -34.40 7.39 -24.56
N ARG A 12 -35.20 8.39 -24.19
CA ARG A 12 -36.01 9.17 -25.14
C ARG A 12 -35.14 10.02 -26.07
N ILE A 13 -34.09 10.64 -25.54
CA ILE A 13 -33.13 11.40 -26.36
C ILE A 13 -32.44 10.45 -27.35
N LEU A 14 -31.97 9.29 -26.89
CA LEU A 14 -31.32 8.30 -27.74
C LEU A 14 -32.25 7.77 -28.85
N ASP A 15 -33.54 7.57 -28.57
CA ASP A 15 -34.52 7.20 -29.60
C ASP A 15 -34.72 8.29 -30.66
N ILE A 16 -34.82 9.56 -30.24
CA ILE A 16 -34.92 10.69 -31.16
C ILE A 16 -33.66 10.80 -32.03
N MET A 17 -32.47 10.68 -31.43
CA MET A 17 -31.19 10.72 -32.14
C MET A 17 -31.07 9.56 -33.14
N HIS A 18 -31.43 8.35 -32.74
CA HIS A 18 -31.39 7.18 -33.61
C HIS A 18 -32.35 7.31 -34.80
N ARG A 19 -33.55 7.87 -34.59
CA ARG A 19 -34.49 8.18 -35.68
C ARG A 19 -34.00 9.31 -36.58
N SER A 20 -33.32 10.31 -36.03
CA SER A 20 -32.78 11.44 -36.80
C SER A 20 -31.61 11.01 -37.70
N GLU A 21 -30.66 10.24 -37.16
CA GLU A 21 -29.43 9.86 -37.87
C GLU A 21 -29.62 8.64 -38.77
N LEU A 22 -30.38 7.65 -38.31
CA LEU A 22 -30.51 6.35 -38.99
C LEU A 22 -31.87 6.13 -39.64
N GLY A 23 -32.83 7.04 -39.45
CA GLY A 23 -34.19 6.94 -40.01
C GLY A 23 -35.02 5.78 -39.45
N LYS A 24 -34.53 5.09 -38.41
CA LYS A 24 -35.12 3.88 -37.84
C LYS A 24 -35.39 4.07 -36.34
N PRO A 25 -36.42 3.43 -35.78
CA PRO A 25 -36.63 3.43 -34.33
C PRO A 25 -35.46 2.77 -33.62
N LEU A 26 -35.19 3.19 -32.38
CA LEU A 26 -34.21 2.53 -31.54
C LEU A 26 -34.64 1.07 -31.30
N PRO A 27 -33.74 0.07 -31.45
CA PRO A 27 -34.06 -1.32 -31.15
C PRO A 27 -34.58 -1.48 -29.72
N ASP A 28 -35.57 -2.35 -29.53
CA ASP A 28 -36.15 -2.62 -28.20
C ASP A 28 -35.09 -3.19 -27.24
N ASP A 29 -34.16 -3.98 -27.77
CA ASP A 29 -33.05 -4.62 -27.03
C ASP A 29 -31.86 -3.69 -26.77
N PHE A 30 -31.89 -2.44 -27.26
CA PHE A 30 -30.84 -1.49 -26.95
C PHE A 30 -30.79 -1.29 -25.43
N THR A 31 -29.61 -1.12 -24.85
CA THR A 31 -29.45 -0.78 -23.43
C THR A 31 -28.23 0.13 -23.26
N PHE A 32 -28.21 0.87 -22.16
CA PHE A 32 -27.08 1.69 -21.78
C PHE A 32 -26.96 1.74 -20.26
N GLU A 33 -25.73 1.83 -19.79
CA GLU A 33 -25.39 1.90 -18.38
C GLU A 33 -24.81 3.26 -18.07
N PHE A 34 -25.20 3.82 -16.92
CA PHE A 34 -24.59 5.06 -16.45
C PHE A 34 -23.27 4.70 -15.80
N ASN A 35 -22.20 5.42 -16.17
CA ASN A 35 -20.97 5.35 -15.41
C ASN A 35 -21.27 5.84 -13.97
N PRO A 36 -20.94 5.08 -12.91
CA PRO A 36 -21.13 5.54 -11.55
C PRO A 36 -20.45 6.91 -11.33
N LEU A 37 -21.15 7.79 -10.61
CA LEU A 37 -20.77 9.20 -10.44
C LEU A 37 -19.46 9.39 -9.66
N TRP A 38 -19.11 8.42 -8.84
CA TRP A 38 -17.88 8.40 -8.06
C TRP A 38 -17.13 7.13 -8.40
N GLN A 39 -16.03 7.28 -9.12
CA GLN A 39 -14.95 6.30 -9.15
C GLN A 39 -13.71 7.06 -8.69
N MET A 40 -12.94 6.48 -7.77
CA MET A 40 -11.59 6.97 -7.55
C MET A 40 -10.88 6.97 -8.90
N SER A 41 -10.15 8.04 -9.19
CA SER A 41 -9.28 8.06 -10.37
C SER A 41 -8.33 6.85 -10.30
N ASP A 42 -7.88 6.34 -11.43
CA ASP A 42 -6.99 5.16 -11.41
C ASP A 42 -5.72 5.41 -10.57
N VAL A 43 -5.27 6.67 -10.51
CA VAL A 43 -4.14 7.11 -9.66
C VAL A 43 -4.51 7.07 -8.18
N ASP A 44 -5.66 7.61 -7.79
CA ASP A 44 -6.11 7.57 -6.39
C ASP A 44 -6.37 6.13 -5.94
N ARG A 45 -6.96 5.31 -6.83
CA ARG A 45 -7.21 3.89 -6.58
C ARG A 45 -5.92 3.13 -6.34
N SER A 46 -4.92 3.32 -7.19
CA SER A 46 -3.58 2.73 -7.02
C SER A 46 -2.93 3.17 -5.70
N THR A 47 -3.05 4.45 -5.37
CA THR A 47 -2.51 5.01 -4.12
C THR A 47 -3.16 4.36 -2.89
N VAL A 48 -4.48 4.22 -2.88
CA VAL A 48 -5.20 3.51 -1.81
C VAL A 48 -4.81 2.05 -1.77
N ALA A 49 -4.71 1.38 -2.92
CA ALA A 49 -4.32 -0.03 -2.99
C ALA A 49 -2.95 -0.29 -2.35
N VAL A 50 -1.96 0.54 -2.67
CA VAL A 50 -0.61 0.47 -2.09
C VAL A 50 -0.66 0.74 -0.59
N ASN A 51 -1.34 1.80 -0.16
CA ASN A 51 -1.41 2.16 1.26
C ASN A 51 -2.09 1.07 2.09
N THR A 52 -3.20 0.52 1.61
CA THR A 52 -3.93 -0.57 2.29
C THR A 52 -3.09 -1.85 2.34
N THR A 53 -2.46 -2.24 1.24
CA THR A 53 -1.61 -3.45 1.21
C THR A 53 -0.40 -3.31 2.12
N ASN A 54 0.22 -2.13 2.16
CA ASN A 54 1.33 -1.85 3.07
C ASN A 54 0.89 -1.92 4.54
N ALA A 55 -0.27 -1.34 4.89
CA ALA A 55 -0.79 -1.41 6.25
C ALA A 55 -1.07 -2.85 6.69
N ILE A 56 -1.67 -3.67 5.82
CA ILE A 56 -1.92 -5.09 6.08
C ILE A 56 -0.62 -5.86 6.24
N SER A 57 0.36 -5.64 5.34
CA SER A 57 1.67 -6.29 5.40
C SER A 57 2.44 -5.94 6.67
N THR A 58 2.42 -4.66 7.08
CA THR A 58 3.04 -4.21 8.34
C THR A 58 2.37 -4.86 9.55
N ALA A 59 1.05 -4.81 9.66
CA ALA A 59 0.38 -5.41 10.81
C ALA A 59 0.47 -6.95 10.84
N LEU A 60 0.60 -7.62 9.69
CA LEU A 60 0.94 -9.05 9.64
C LEU A 60 2.37 -9.32 10.12
N GLY A 61 3.34 -8.52 9.65
CA GLY A 61 4.75 -8.63 10.05
C GLY A 61 5.02 -8.29 11.52
N ASP A 62 4.28 -7.33 12.06
CA ASP A 62 4.32 -6.94 13.47
C ASP A 62 3.60 -7.94 14.38
N GLY A 63 2.94 -8.95 13.80
CA GLY A 63 2.19 -9.92 14.57
C GLY A 63 0.90 -9.36 15.20
N LEU A 64 0.30 -8.33 14.61
CA LEU A 64 -0.97 -7.77 15.05
C LEU A 64 -2.18 -8.46 14.42
N MET A 65 -1.98 -9.24 13.35
CA MET A 65 -3.02 -10.03 12.68
C MET A 65 -2.50 -11.39 12.21
N THR A 66 -3.40 -12.35 12.02
CA THR A 66 -3.07 -13.66 11.43
C THR A 66 -3.00 -13.57 9.91
N ARG A 67 -2.31 -14.52 9.28
CA ARG A 67 -2.25 -14.62 7.81
C ARG A 67 -3.64 -14.76 7.18
N LYS A 68 -4.53 -15.48 7.84
CA LYS A 68 -5.94 -15.64 7.45
C LYS A 68 -6.70 -14.31 7.46
N ALA A 69 -6.55 -13.53 8.52
CA ALA A 69 -7.15 -12.19 8.62
C ALA A 69 -6.61 -11.27 7.52
N ALA A 70 -5.30 -11.27 7.28
CA ALA A 70 -4.68 -10.49 6.20
C ALA A 70 -5.25 -10.84 4.81
N MET A 71 -5.42 -12.13 4.49
CA MET A 71 -5.98 -12.56 3.20
C MET A 71 -7.47 -12.25 3.06
N THR A 72 -8.22 -12.29 4.18
CA THR A 72 -9.63 -11.88 4.23
C THR A 72 -9.76 -10.38 3.96
N ASP A 73 -8.99 -9.54 4.66
CA ASP A 73 -8.99 -8.08 4.49
C ASP A 73 -8.59 -7.65 3.08
N LEU A 74 -7.63 -8.36 2.45
CA LEU A 74 -7.24 -8.12 1.06
C LEU A 74 -8.37 -8.46 0.09
N ARG A 75 -9.09 -9.55 0.32
CA ARG A 75 -10.23 -9.94 -0.52
C ARG A 75 -11.40 -8.97 -0.38
N GLU A 76 -11.71 -8.55 0.84
CA GLU A 76 -12.78 -7.57 1.09
C GLU A 76 -12.46 -6.19 0.47
N ASN A 77 -11.18 -5.78 0.46
CA ASN A 77 -10.74 -4.55 -0.20
C ASN A 77 -10.60 -4.65 -1.72
N SER A 78 -10.79 -5.82 -2.31
CA SER A 78 -10.58 -6.04 -3.74
C SER A 78 -11.58 -5.28 -4.62
N ASP A 79 -12.80 -5.04 -4.15
CA ASP A 79 -13.82 -4.25 -4.86
C ASP A 79 -13.40 -2.79 -5.05
N VAL A 80 -12.59 -2.26 -4.13
CA VAL A 80 -12.13 -0.86 -4.15
C VAL A 80 -10.77 -0.74 -4.82
N THR A 81 -9.86 -1.65 -4.50
CA THR A 81 -8.44 -1.54 -4.88
C THR A 81 -8.06 -2.42 -6.08
N GLY A 82 -8.86 -3.44 -6.41
CA GLY A 82 -8.55 -4.46 -7.40
C GLY A 82 -7.52 -5.50 -6.93
N ILE A 83 -6.91 -5.32 -5.76
CA ILE A 83 -5.92 -6.24 -5.18
C ILE A 83 -6.64 -7.28 -4.33
N GLY A 84 -6.27 -8.55 -4.42
CA GLY A 84 -6.85 -9.63 -3.60
C GLY A 84 -8.09 -10.31 -4.22
N ALA A 85 -8.54 -9.90 -5.42
CA ALA A 85 -9.70 -10.49 -6.09
C ALA A 85 -9.51 -11.96 -6.48
N SER A 86 -8.26 -12.42 -6.60
CA SER A 86 -7.92 -13.81 -6.93
C SER A 86 -7.84 -14.73 -5.71
N ILE A 87 -7.97 -14.19 -4.49
CA ILE A 87 -7.91 -14.99 -3.25
C ILE A 87 -9.25 -15.73 -3.12
N THR A 88 -9.18 -17.06 -3.08
CA THR A 88 -10.36 -17.91 -2.92
C THR A 88 -10.68 -18.16 -1.44
N ASP A 89 -11.90 -18.61 -1.15
CA ASP A 89 -12.26 -19.09 0.19
C ASP A 89 -11.33 -20.24 0.64
N GLU A 90 -10.96 -21.12 -0.29
CA GLU A 90 -10.02 -22.21 -0.05
C GLU A 90 -8.61 -21.70 0.32
N ASP A 91 -8.12 -20.64 -0.34
CA ASP A 91 -6.82 -20.02 0.02
C ASP A 91 -6.84 -19.44 1.45
N ILE A 92 -8.00 -18.92 1.89
CA ILE A 92 -8.19 -18.37 3.24
C ILE A 92 -8.29 -19.48 4.28
N GLU A 93 -9.00 -20.58 3.98
CA GLU A 93 -9.14 -21.72 4.88
C GLU A 93 -7.82 -22.49 5.05
N ASN A 94 -7.04 -22.61 3.96
CA ASN A 94 -5.71 -23.22 3.97
C ASN A 94 -4.64 -22.34 4.64
N ALA A 95 -4.96 -21.08 4.93
CA ALA A 95 -4.13 -20.23 5.76
C ALA A 95 -4.16 -20.79 7.18
N GLU A 96 -3.12 -21.53 7.56
CA GLU A 96 -2.98 -21.98 8.94
C GLU A 96 -3.16 -20.79 9.88
N ASP A 97 -4.02 -20.96 10.89
CA ASP A 97 -4.23 -20.00 11.98
C ASP A 97 -2.99 -20.00 12.89
N GLU A 98 -1.82 -19.71 12.31
CA GLU A 98 -0.62 -19.43 13.06
C GLU A 98 -0.86 -18.07 13.72
N ALA A 99 -1.24 -18.13 15.00
CA ALA A 99 -1.39 -16.95 15.82
C ALA A 99 -0.06 -16.17 15.71
N PRO A 100 -0.11 -14.86 15.44
CA PRO A 100 1.11 -14.10 15.39
C PRO A 100 1.87 -14.30 16.71
N PRO A 101 3.20 -14.47 16.67
CA PRO A 101 3.98 -14.60 17.89
C PRO A 101 3.64 -13.41 18.79
N GLY A 102 3.04 -13.69 19.95
CA GLY A 102 2.59 -12.64 20.84
C GLY A 102 3.78 -11.76 21.20
N ILE A 103 3.60 -10.44 21.11
CA ILE A 103 4.60 -9.40 21.47
C ILE A 103 5.04 -9.49 22.96
N GLY A 104 4.64 -10.52 23.71
CA GLY A 104 4.88 -10.70 25.14
C GLY A 104 5.77 -11.87 25.55
N GLU A 105 6.21 -12.77 24.64
CA GLU A 105 7.09 -13.87 25.03
C GLU A 105 8.53 -13.60 24.59
N LEU A 106 9.12 -12.57 25.20
CA LEU A 106 10.57 -12.41 25.27
C LEU A 106 11.08 -13.54 26.18
N GLY A 107 11.25 -14.73 25.60
CA GLY A 107 11.85 -15.87 26.26
C GLY A 107 13.16 -15.45 26.92
N ASP A 108 13.22 -15.68 28.22
CA ASP A 108 14.36 -15.45 29.11
C ASP A 108 15.48 -16.47 28.79
N ASN A 109 15.99 -16.41 27.56
CA ASN A 109 17.19 -17.15 27.15
C ASN A 109 18.40 -16.32 27.58
N PRO A 110 19.31 -16.86 28.42
CA PRO A 110 20.56 -16.19 28.74
C PRO A 110 21.29 -15.83 27.44
N PRO A 111 21.90 -14.64 27.32
CA PRO A 111 22.61 -14.27 26.10
C PRO A 111 23.77 -15.25 25.86
N GLU A 112 23.68 -16.03 24.78
CA GLU A 112 24.81 -16.80 24.28
C GLU A 112 25.93 -15.82 23.90
N SER A 113 27.09 -16.04 24.52
CA SER A 113 28.29 -15.22 24.35
C SER A 113 28.72 -15.17 22.88
N PRO A 114 28.84 -13.99 22.24
CA PRO A 114 29.41 -13.91 20.90
C PRO A 114 30.91 -14.18 21.03
N GLY A 115 31.31 -15.38 20.62
CA GLY A 115 32.71 -15.73 20.38
C GLY A 115 33.25 -14.93 19.20
N GLY A 116 33.81 -13.76 19.50
CA GLY A 116 34.63 -12.97 18.59
C GLY A 116 35.73 -12.31 19.41
N ASP A 117 36.99 -12.52 19.03
CA ASP A 117 38.15 -11.98 19.74
C ASP A 117 38.02 -10.45 19.95
N PRO A 118 38.35 -9.93 21.14
CA PRO A 118 38.23 -8.51 21.41
C PRO A 118 39.22 -7.72 20.53
N ILE A 119 38.69 -6.80 19.74
CA ILE A 119 39.46 -5.74 19.09
C ILE A 119 40.21 -4.95 20.16
N SER A 120 41.55 -5.02 20.12
CA SER A 120 42.45 -4.30 21.01
C SER A 120 42.27 -2.78 20.85
N ASN A 121 42.02 -2.08 21.96
CA ASN A 121 42.02 -0.62 22.04
C ASN A 121 43.43 -0.08 22.37
N GLU A 122 44.45 -0.52 21.65
CA GLU A 122 45.74 0.16 21.69
C GLU A 122 45.71 1.37 20.74
N PRO A 123 45.94 2.60 21.22
CA PRO A 123 46.13 3.72 20.32
C PRO A 123 47.45 3.54 19.59
N THR A 124 47.39 3.47 18.26
CA THR A 124 48.57 3.46 17.37
C THR A 124 49.48 4.63 17.73
N ALA A 125 50.64 4.29 18.30
CA ALA A 125 51.67 5.24 18.68
C ALA A 125 52.55 5.56 17.47
N ASP A 126 52.04 6.35 16.52
CA ASP A 126 52.80 6.76 15.34
C ASP A 126 52.50 8.20 14.90
N SER A 127 52.85 9.18 15.76
CA SER A 127 53.18 10.52 15.27
C SER A 127 54.12 11.24 16.23
N ALA A 128 55.38 10.77 16.28
CA ALA A 128 56.49 11.58 16.70
C ALA A 128 56.90 12.51 15.53
N GLY A 129 56.41 13.75 15.54
CA GLY A 129 56.77 14.75 14.54
C GLY A 129 56.67 16.16 15.11
N GLY A 130 57.79 16.69 15.59
CA GLY A 130 57.83 17.91 16.38
C GLY A 130 57.65 19.22 15.60
N ARG A 131 57.21 20.23 16.38
CA ARG A 131 57.52 21.67 16.29
C ARG A 131 56.87 22.48 15.17
N GLY A 132 56.17 23.54 15.57
CA GLY A 132 56.07 24.76 14.74
C GLY A 132 54.82 25.60 14.93
N TYR A 133 54.55 26.08 16.15
CA TYR A 133 53.55 27.12 16.41
C TYR A 133 53.84 28.37 15.55
N ARG A 134 52.93 28.72 14.63
CA ARG A 134 52.84 30.08 14.06
C ARG A 134 51.38 30.51 13.97
N LYS A 135 51.10 31.61 14.68
CA LYS A 135 49.83 32.32 14.70
C LYS A 135 49.65 33.09 13.41
N TRP A 136 48.45 33.07 12.80
CA TRP A 136 47.83 34.28 12.24
C TRP A 136 46.36 34.09 11.82
N ALA A 137 45.55 34.99 12.39
CA ALA A 137 44.32 35.66 11.92
C ALA A 137 43.18 34.90 11.21
N LEU A 138 42.07 34.78 11.95
CA LEU A 138 40.70 34.69 11.42
C LEU A 138 40.41 35.84 10.44
N ARG A 139 39.92 35.51 9.25
CA ARG A 139 39.28 36.47 8.33
C ARG A 139 37.95 35.92 7.81
N TRP A 140 36.90 36.30 8.53
CA TRP A 140 35.53 36.60 8.11
C TRP A 140 35.22 36.55 6.61
N PHE A 141 34.19 35.77 6.24
CA PHE A 141 33.34 36.12 5.10
C PHE A 141 32.17 36.96 5.58
N LYS A 142 32.03 38.13 4.97
CA LYS A 142 30.95 39.11 5.15
C LYS A 142 30.01 38.94 3.96
N ARG A 143 28.72 38.86 4.28
CA ARG A 143 27.50 39.27 3.55
C ARG A 143 27.36 38.97 2.06
#